data_AF-A0A7C8MSB1-F1
#
_entry.id   AF-A0A7C8MSB1-F1
#
_cell.length_a   1.000
_cell.length_b   1.000
_cell.length_c   1.000
_cell.angle_alpha   90.00
_cell.angle_beta   90.00
_cell.angle_gamma   90.00
#
_symmetry.space_group_name_H-M   'P 1'
#
loop_
_entity.id
_entity.type
_entity.pdbx_description
1 polymer ?
#
loop_
_entity_poly.entity_id
_entity_poly.type
_entity_poly.pdbx_seq_one_letter_code
_entity_poly.pdbx_strand_id
1 'polypeptide(L)'
;MYATGSSLKDEEEAMLPHSSREKTAGHVPRGWESTVGFLSLRRVPRCFWAVMRPSFLSRTTQKPVSIEERASPKKKHTTEYLDGVRGVASLIVFILHWSHNSYPAVNSGWGYKDNTSFWLLPFVRLIFSGAAMVSVFFVVSGFVLTHRFIQRMYKLEYNELFSGLTSLTFRRAIRLYLPSFASSTLAFICVCLGLVSIPSKVEGKRFHHGFHAYLDYLDAESNPWDWTANFVGFYNPQLWSIAVEFRGSMVVFLLVLGLAKARVSVRMIVELFVLIHSFAHKRWDVALFVAGMMLAELEVWVSRRTNLSRTKWTNAFLIFTLILGLYLCGYPRDGATSTPGYMWSQNLWPYTAYRRRFWLAIGAILSVGAMVFMPAVQALFMTRPARYLGRISFALYLVHGLGNRTIGKWLIHGCWDYIGNEGFWPYTWSFVVSTALYFPIVIWASDLFWRTVDVPSTNFAKWLEQACAQEVA
;
A
#
# COMPACT_ATOMS: atom_id res chain seq x y z
N MET A 1 -10.14 -55.44 25.05
CA MET A 1 -11.57 -55.11 24.83
C MET A 1 -11.69 -53.59 24.93
N TYR A 2 -11.51 -52.86 23.82
CA TYR A 2 -12.59 -52.33 22.95
C TYR A 2 -13.58 -51.46 23.74
N ALA A 3 -13.46 -50.12 23.64
CA ALA A 3 -14.15 -49.23 22.67
C ALA A 3 -15.53 -48.80 23.23
N THR A 4 -16.13 -47.62 23.07
CA THR A 4 -15.98 -46.34 22.31
C THR A 4 -17.20 -45.52 22.79
N GLY A 5 -17.23 -44.19 22.90
CA GLY A 5 -17.03 -43.18 21.86
C GLY A 5 -18.29 -42.31 21.71
N SER A 6 -18.14 -40.99 21.81
CA SER A 6 -18.85 -39.94 21.05
C SER A 6 -18.69 -38.58 21.75
N SER A 7 -17.65 -37.85 21.37
CA SER A 7 -17.43 -36.46 21.81
C SER A 7 -16.79 -35.61 20.71
N LEU A 8 -16.90 -36.01 19.43
CA LEU A 8 -16.15 -35.36 18.35
C LEU A 8 -16.98 -35.02 17.11
N LYS A 9 -18.31 -35.09 17.17
CA LYS A 9 -19.16 -34.74 16.00
C LYS A 9 -19.89 -33.41 16.10
N ASP A 10 -20.10 -32.85 17.30
CA ASP A 10 -20.88 -31.62 17.43
C ASP A 10 -20.03 -30.33 17.47
N GLU A 11 -18.71 -30.44 17.64
CA GLU A 11 -17.77 -29.29 17.53
C GLU A 11 -17.15 -29.13 16.13
N GLU A 12 -17.39 -30.08 15.23
CA GLU A 12 -16.85 -30.07 13.86
C GLU A 12 -17.71 -29.24 12.88
N GLU A 13 -18.96 -28.94 13.23
CA GLU A 13 -19.93 -28.26 12.35
C GLU A 13 -20.00 -26.73 12.47
N ALA A 14 -19.30 -26.09 13.42
CA ALA A 14 -19.37 -24.64 13.65
C ALA A 14 -18.21 -23.81 13.03
N MET A 15 -17.32 -24.42 12.25
CA MET A 15 -16.11 -23.76 11.70
C MET A 15 -15.95 -23.83 10.18
N LEU A 16 -17.06 -23.86 9.43
CA LEU A 16 -17.04 -23.79 7.97
C LEU A 16 -17.88 -22.61 7.47
N PRO A 17 -17.34 -21.67 6.66
CA PRO A 17 -18.05 -21.28 5.47
C PRO A 17 -17.85 -22.42 4.45
N HIS A 18 -18.93 -23.13 4.18
CA HIS A 18 -19.08 -24.22 3.22
C HIS A 18 -18.02 -24.26 2.11
N SER A 19 -17.26 -25.36 2.05
CA SER A 19 -16.83 -25.89 0.77
C SER A 19 -18.09 -26.35 0.04
N SER A 20 -18.44 -25.70 -1.06
CA SER A 20 -19.45 -26.26 -1.97
C SER A 20 -18.84 -27.48 -2.64
N ARG A 21 -19.09 -28.65 -2.04
CA ARG A 21 -19.08 -29.94 -2.72
C ARG A 21 -20.01 -29.82 -3.94
N GLU A 22 -19.51 -30.17 -5.10
CA GLU A 22 -20.26 -30.21 -6.35
C GLU A 22 -21.61 -30.92 -6.15
N LYS A 23 -22.69 -30.20 -6.40
CA LYS A 23 -23.89 -30.78 -6.99
C LYS A 23 -23.82 -30.46 -8.47
N THR A 24 -23.59 -31.50 -9.26
CA THR A 24 -23.82 -31.56 -10.70
C THR A 24 -25.25 -31.10 -11.01
N ALA A 25 -25.39 -29.84 -11.38
CA ALA A 25 -26.55 -29.31 -12.08
C ALA A 25 -26.01 -28.34 -13.12
N GLY A 26 -26.18 -28.68 -14.39
CA GLY A 26 -25.60 -27.98 -15.53
C GLY A 26 -25.84 -26.47 -15.47
N HIS A 27 -24.78 -25.73 -15.18
CA HIS A 27 -24.71 -24.31 -15.42
C HIS A 27 -23.39 -24.04 -16.11
N VAL A 28 -23.42 -24.07 -17.44
CA VAL A 28 -22.37 -23.54 -18.30
C VAL A 28 -22.09 -22.12 -17.80
N PRO A 29 -20.87 -21.80 -17.33
CA PRO A 29 -20.56 -20.41 -17.00
C PRO A 29 -20.64 -19.65 -18.32
N ARG A 30 -21.63 -18.76 -18.45
CA ARG A 30 -21.71 -17.86 -19.60
C ARG A 30 -20.40 -17.10 -19.66
N GLY A 31 -19.60 -17.47 -20.66
CA GLY A 31 -18.35 -16.85 -20.96
C GLY A 31 -18.53 -15.36 -21.25
N TRP A 32 -17.40 -14.71 -21.34
CA TRP A 32 -17.16 -13.35 -21.84
C TRP A 32 -17.97 -12.90 -23.08
N GLU A 33 -18.65 -13.82 -23.77
CA GLU A 33 -19.52 -13.62 -24.92
C GLU A 33 -20.77 -12.77 -24.67
N SER A 34 -21.21 -12.57 -23.41
CA SER A 34 -22.35 -11.68 -23.14
C SER A 34 -22.02 -10.18 -23.07
N THR A 35 -20.74 -9.80 -23.23
CA THR A 35 -20.30 -8.39 -23.19
C THR A 35 -20.23 -7.74 -24.58
N VAL A 36 -20.48 -8.50 -25.65
CA VAL A 36 -20.55 -7.99 -27.03
C VAL A 36 -22.00 -8.05 -27.55
N GLY A 37 -22.96 -7.75 -26.67
CA GLY A 37 -24.31 -7.37 -27.11
C GLY A 37 -24.30 -5.90 -27.47
N PHE A 38 -24.63 -5.55 -28.72
CA PHE A 38 -24.81 -4.18 -29.22
C PHE A 38 -25.28 -3.23 -28.09
N LEU A 39 -24.36 -2.38 -27.62
CA LEU A 39 -24.65 -1.38 -26.60
C LEU A 39 -25.75 -0.47 -27.13
N SER A 40 -26.99 -0.71 -26.73
CA SER A 40 -28.12 0.17 -27.00
C SER A 40 -27.72 1.59 -26.59
N LEU A 41 -27.72 2.54 -27.53
CA LEU A 41 -27.33 3.95 -27.31
C LEU A 41 -28.01 4.59 -26.09
N ARG A 42 -29.18 4.08 -25.65
CA ARG A 42 -29.91 4.55 -24.46
C ARG A 42 -29.37 4.02 -23.13
N ARG A 43 -28.63 2.90 -23.12
CA ARG A 43 -27.99 2.33 -21.91
C ARG A 43 -26.61 2.93 -21.65
N VAL A 44 -25.90 3.35 -22.69
CA VAL A 44 -24.57 4.00 -22.60
C VAL A 44 -24.55 5.18 -21.62
N PRO A 45 -25.45 6.18 -21.71
CA PRO A 45 -25.45 7.30 -20.76
C PRO A 45 -25.81 6.85 -19.34
N ARG A 46 -26.73 5.89 -19.14
CA ARG A 46 -27.06 5.39 -17.79
C ARG A 46 -25.88 4.65 -17.15
N CYS A 47 -25.18 3.81 -17.91
CA CYS A 47 -23.97 3.13 -17.45
C CYS A 47 -22.85 4.15 -17.16
N PHE A 48 -22.68 5.15 -18.02
CA PHE A 48 -21.75 6.25 -17.81
C PHE A 48 -22.05 7.02 -16.51
N TRP A 49 -23.29 7.47 -16.30
CA TRP A 49 -23.70 8.16 -15.08
C TRP A 49 -23.58 7.28 -13.81
N ALA A 50 -23.82 5.96 -13.92
CA ALA A 50 -23.62 5.04 -12.81
C ALA A 50 -22.14 4.84 -12.44
N VAL A 51 -21.25 4.82 -13.44
CA VAL A 51 -19.80 4.73 -13.26
C VAL A 51 -19.22 6.03 -12.69
N MET A 52 -19.72 7.18 -13.16
CA MET A 52 -19.25 8.51 -12.72
C MET A 52 -19.66 8.87 -11.29
N ARG A 53 -20.68 8.21 -10.72
CA ARG A 53 -21.12 8.46 -9.34
C ARG A 53 -20.11 7.89 -8.32
N PRO A 54 -19.61 8.72 -7.38
CA PRO A 54 -18.71 8.25 -6.31
C PRO A 54 -19.33 7.11 -5.51
N SER A 55 -18.52 6.14 -5.10
CA SER A 55 -19.05 4.86 -4.56
C SER A 55 -19.69 5.07 -3.20
N PHE A 56 -19.19 6.04 -2.44
CA PHE A 56 -19.77 6.44 -1.16
C PHE A 56 -21.15 7.11 -1.29
N LEU A 57 -21.51 7.62 -2.49
CA LEU A 57 -22.84 8.17 -2.79
C LEU A 57 -23.77 7.14 -3.43
N SER A 58 -23.22 6.10 -4.07
CA SER A 58 -24.02 4.98 -4.54
C SER A 58 -24.49 4.15 -3.36
N ARG A 59 -25.76 4.31 -2.96
CA ARG A 59 -26.50 3.25 -2.25
C ARG A 59 -26.66 2.07 -3.20
N THR A 60 -25.56 1.39 -3.52
CA THR A 60 -25.66 0.02 -3.99
C THR A 60 -26.16 -0.76 -2.79
N THR A 61 -27.42 -1.17 -2.85
CA THR A 61 -27.96 -2.30 -2.10
C THR A 61 -27.05 -3.51 -2.32
N GLN A 62 -25.95 -3.58 -1.57
CA GLN A 62 -25.51 -4.87 -1.07
C GLN A 62 -26.73 -5.40 -0.34
N LYS A 63 -27.32 -6.49 -0.85
CA LYS A 63 -28.37 -7.21 -0.13
C LYS A 63 -27.95 -7.26 1.34
N PRO A 64 -28.81 -6.87 2.29
CA PRO A 64 -28.50 -7.08 3.69
C PRO A 64 -28.31 -8.59 3.83
N VAL A 65 -27.10 -9.00 4.15
CA VAL A 65 -26.89 -10.32 4.74
C VAL A 65 -27.81 -10.30 5.96
N SER A 66 -28.78 -11.20 5.96
CA SER A 66 -29.81 -11.36 6.98
C SER A 66 -29.23 -11.15 8.38
N ILE A 67 -29.84 -10.23 9.13
CA ILE A 67 -29.46 -9.81 10.49
C ILE A 67 -29.73 -10.90 11.55
N GLU A 68 -29.93 -12.16 11.15
CA GLU A 68 -30.29 -13.26 12.04
C GLU A 68 -29.22 -14.35 12.24
N GLU A 69 -27.96 -14.09 11.88
CA GLU A 69 -26.87 -14.90 12.44
C GLU A 69 -26.35 -14.25 13.72
N ARG A 70 -26.83 -14.82 14.83
CA ARG A 70 -26.39 -14.65 16.21
C ARG A 70 -24.99 -14.05 16.32
N ALA A 71 -24.89 -12.98 17.09
CA ALA A 71 -23.65 -12.37 17.54
C ALA A 71 -22.68 -13.41 18.12
N SER A 72 -21.85 -13.98 17.24
CA SER A 72 -20.61 -14.61 17.66
C SER A 72 -19.65 -13.49 18.08
N PRO A 73 -18.85 -13.69 19.14
CA PRO A 73 -17.94 -12.66 19.61
C PRO A 73 -16.98 -12.31 18.46
N LYS A 74 -17.09 -11.08 17.94
CA LYS A 74 -16.21 -10.55 16.88
C LYS A 74 -14.76 -10.88 17.25
N LYS A 75 -14.12 -11.76 16.46
CA LYS A 75 -12.72 -12.16 16.67
C LYS A 75 -11.87 -10.89 16.76
N LYS A 76 -11.12 -10.75 17.86
CA LYS A 76 -10.42 -9.54 18.31
C LYS A 76 -9.29 -9.03 17.41
N HIS A 77 -8.95 -9.70 16.31
CA HIS A 77 -7.78 -9.38 15.47
C HIS A 77 -8.08 -9.53 13.98
N THR A 78 -8.90 -8.63 13.44
CA THR A 78 -9.06 -8.51 11.98
C THR A 78 -7.95 -7.63 11.43
N THR A 79 -7.21 -8.10 10.42
CA THR A 79 -6.18 -7.32 9.70
C THR A 79 -6.76 -6.13 8.92
N GLU A 80 -8.07 -5.91 8.98
CA GLU A 80 -8.80 -4.79 8.36
C GLU A 80 -8.21 -3.40 8.68
N TYR A 81 -7.62 -3.21 9.87
CA TYR A 81 -7.01 -1.92 10.22
C TYR A 81 -5.82 -1.59 9.32
N LEU A 82 -5.13 -2.60 8.78
CA LEU A 82 -4.00 -2.42 7.87
C LEU A 82 -4.44 -1.82 6.54
N ASP A 83 -5.66 -2.12 6.07
CA ASP A 83 -6.22 -1.45 4.90
C ASP A 83 -6.42 0.04 5.20
N GLY A 84 -6.92 0.38 6.39
CA GLY A 84 -7.05 1.76 6.83
C GLY A 84 -5.70 2.49 6.94
N VAL A 85 -4.67 1.81 7.44
CA VAL A 85 -3.29 2.33 7.49
C VAL A 85 -2.79 2.63 6.08
N ARG A 86 -3.00 1.71 5.12
CA ARG A 86 -2.64 1.91 3.71
C ARG A 86 -3.38 3.12 3.11
N GLY A 87 -4.65 3.27 3.46
CA GLY A 87 -5.46 4.43 3.08
C GLY A 87 -4.85 5.76 3.54
N VAL A 88 -4.62 5.91 4.84
CA VAL A 88 -4.02 7.13 5.42
C VAL A 88 -2.61 7.36 4.87
N ALA A 89 -1.80 6.31 4.73
CA ALA A 89 -0.46 6.40 4.15
C ALA A 89 -0.49 6.92 2.70
N SER A 90 -1.39 6.42 1.85
CA SER A 90 -1.53 6.86 0.46
C SER A 90 -1.95 8.33 0.37
N LEU A 91 -2.79 8.78 1.30
CA LEU A 91 -3.20 10.17 1.41
C LEU A 91 -2.02 11.09 1.77
N ILE A 92 -1.18 10.69 2.73
CA ILE A 92 0.02 11.45 3.12
C ILE A 92 1.03 11.51 1.96
N VAL A 93 1.18 10.44 1.18
CA VAL A 93 2.01 10.44 -0.05
C VAL A 93 1.48 11.47 -1.05
N PHE A 94 0.17 11.50 -1.28
CA PHE A 94 -0.47 12.51 -2.12
C PHE A 94 -0.22 13.93 -1.59
N ILE A 95 -0.46 14.18 -0.29
CA ILE A 95 -0.28 15.50 0.33
C ILE A 95 1.16 15.99 0.14
N LEU A 96 2.17 15.13 0.33
CA LEU A 96 3.57 15.49 0.05
C LEU A 96 3.76 15.89 -1.41
N HIS A 97 3.36 15.03 -2.36
CA HIS A 97 3.57 15.28 -3.79
C HIS A 97 2.80 16.49 -4.31
N TRP A 98 1.68 16.84 -3.68
CA TRP A 98 0.94 18.05 -3.98
C TRP A 98 1.62 19.29 -3.39
N SER A 99 1.93 19.25 -2.09
CA SER A 99 2.40 20.41 -1.33
C SER A 99 3.82 20.80 -1.69
N HIS A 100 4.72 19.84 -1.95
CA HIS A 100 6.14 20.16 -2.12
C HIS A 100 6.47 20.91 -3.42
N ASN A 101 5.56 20.91 -4.40
CA ASN A 101 5.73 21.66 -5.64
C ASN A 101 5.53 23.16 -5.41
N SER A 102 4.58 23.51 -4.53
CA SER A 102 4.31 24.90 -4.15
C SER A 102 5.18 25.34 -2.97
N TYR A 103 5.39 24.45 -2.00
CA TYR A 103 6.19 24.71 -0.80
C TYR A 103 7.32 23.69 -0.66
N PRO A 104 8.45 23.84 -1.37
CA PRO A 104 9.59 22.91 -1.27
C PRO A 104 10.13 22.74 0.15
N ALA A 105 9.98 23.76 0.99
CA ALA A 105 10.41 23.76 2.39
C ALA A 105 9.80 22.62 3.24
N VAL A 106 8.67 22.03 2.85
CA VAL A 106 8.08 20.86 3.57
C VAL A 106 9.02 19.64 3.58
N ASN A 107 10.01 19.60 2.69
CA ASN A 107 11.05 18.56 2.67
C ASN A 107 12.10 18.73 3.79
N SER A 108 12.27 19.94 4.32
CA SER A 108 13.18 20.24 5.45
C SER A 108 12.49 20.10 6.81
N GLY A 109 13.23 20.15 7.91
CA GLY A 109 12.66 20.18 9.26
C GLY A 109 12.74 21.54 9.93
N TRP A 110 12.03 21.66 11.04
CA TRP A 110 11.98 22.88 11.83
C TRP A 110 13.37 23.36 12.23
N GLY A 111 13.64 24.64 12.00
CA GLY A 111 14.92 25.29 12.29
C GLY A 111 16.01 25.08 11.22
N TYR A 112 15.76 24.32 10.17
CA TYR A 112 16.70 24.24 9.04
C TYR A 112 16.69 25.53 8.23
N LYS A 113 17.87 26.14 8.03
CA LYS A 113 18.02 27.45 7.36
C LYS A 113 17.06 28.51 7.95
N ASP A 114 16.99 28.56 9.27
CA ASP A 114 16.16 29.50 10.04
C ASP A 114 14.64 29.42 9.78
N ASN A 115 14.15 28.38 9.10
CA ASN A 115 12.73 28.18 8.88
C ASN A 115 12.06 27.53 10.09
N THR A 116 11.34 28.33 10.87
CA THR A 116 10.68 27.91 12.12
C THR A 116 9.17 27.69 11.96
N SER A 117 8.68 27.47 10.73
CA SER A 117 7.27 27.22 10.46
C SER A 117 6.71 26.05 11.28
N PHE A 118 5.56 26.24 11.91
CA PHE A 118 4.88 25.24 12.75
C PHE A 118 4.75 23.85 12.08
N TRP A 119 4.44 23.85 10.78
CA TRP A 119 4.27 22.64 9.97
C TRP A 119 5.51 21.75 9.87
N LEU A 120 6.69 22.28 10.17
CA LEU A 120 7.96 21.57 10.09
C LEU A 120 8.36 20.91 11.42
N LEU A 121 7.61 21.16 12.50
CA LEU A 121 7.88 20.57 13.81
C LEU A 121 7.85 19.03 13.74
N PRO A 122 8.64 18.34 14.59
CA PRO A 122 8.53 16.90 14.77
C PRO A 122 7.07 16.50 15.04
N PHE A 123 6.68 15.32 14.57
CA PHE A 123 5.31 14.80 14.58
C PHE A 123 4.31 15.53 13.67
N VAL A 124 4.27 16.87 13.67
CA VAL A 124 3.36 17.65 12.80
C VAL A 124 3.69 17.41 11.33
N ARG A 125 4.99 17.44 10.99
CA ARG A 125 5.46 17.23 9.62
C ARG A 125 5.16 15.85 9.03
N LEU A 126 4.67 14.88 9.84
CA LEU A 126 4.33 13.54 9.37
C LEU A 126 3.31 13.55 8.24
N ILE A 127 2.45 14.58 8.19
CA ILE A 127 1.50 14.80 7.08
C ILE A 127 2.19 15.04 5.72
N PHE A 128 3.48 15.39 5.74
CA PHE A 128 4.35 15.54 4.57
C PHE A 128 5.41 14.43 4.47
N SER A 129 5.40 13.43 5.35
CA SER A 129 6.39 12.33 5.35
C SER A 129 6.04 11.20 4.37
N GLY A 130 5.80 11.52 3.10
CA GLY A 130 5.44 10.52 2.08
C GLY A 130 6.47 9.39 1.92
N ALA A 131 7.77 9.68 2.04
CA ALA A 131 8.80 8.64 1.99
C ALA A 131 8.75 7.67 3.19
N ALA A 132 8.31 8.13 4.36
CA ALA A 132 8.09 7.26 5.52
C ALA A 132 6.89 6.35 5.28
N MET A 133 5.83 6.87 4.64
CA MET A 133 4.65 6.10 4.29
C MET A 133 4.96 4.98 3.28
N VAL A 134 5.91 5.20 2.35
CA VAL A 134 6.43 4.12 1.49
C VAL A 134 7.08 3.01 2.33
N SER A 135 7.88 3.36 3.33
CA SER A 135 8.42 2.36 4.26
C SER A 135 7.32 1.62 5.03
N VAL A 136 6.27 2.32 5.47
CA VAL A 136 5.10 1.71 6.11
C VAL A 136 4.40 0.74 5.16
N PHE A 137 4.21 1.09 3.88
CA PHE A 137 3.64 0.18 2.88
C PHE A 137 4.42 -1.12 2.75
N PHE A 138 5.76 -1.08 2.79
CA PHE A 138 6.58 -2.28 2.68
C PHE A 138 6.49 -3.18 3.91
N VAL A 139 6.48 -2.61 5.12
CA VAL A 139 6.28 -3.39 6.36
C VAL A 139 4.89 -4.01 6.38
N VAL A 140 3.85 -3.22 6.07
CA VAL A 140 2.47 -3.71 6.01
C VAL A 140 2.32 -4.78 4.93
N SER A 141 2.99 -4.64 3.79
CA SER A 141 2.98 -5.65 2.72
C SER A 141 3.62 -6.95 3.19
N GLY A 142 4.82 -6.90 3.79
CA GLY A 142 5.46 -8.08 4.37
C GLY A 142 4.55 -8.80 5.37
N PHE A 143 3.91 -8.04 6.27
CA PHE A 143 2.95 -8.57 7.24
C PHE A 143 1.74 -9.24 6.58
N VAL A 144 0.97 -8.51 5.77
CA VAL A 144 -0.29 -8.98 5.19
C VAL A 144 -0.08 -10.18 4.28
N LEU A 145 1.01 -10.19 3.51
CA LEU A 145 1.32 -11.25 2.56
C LEU A 145 1.67 -12.57 3.22
N THR A 146 2.25 -12.54 4.42
CA THR A 146 2.78 -13.72 5.11
C THR A 146 1.89 -14.18 6.26
N HIS A 147 1.13 -13.28 6.89
CA HIS A 147 0.34 -13.54 8.10
C HIS A 147 -0.55 -14.79 7.99
N ARG A 148 -1.33 -14.91 6.92
CA ARG A 148 -2.21 -16.08 6.70
C ARG A 148 -1.42 -17.39 6.54
N PHE A 149 -0.23 -17.34 5.94
CA PHE A 149 0.59 -18.54 5.74
C PHE A 149 1.27 -18.96 7.03
N ILE A 150 1.76 -18.00 7.81
CA ILE A 150 2.29 -18.24 9.15
C ILE A 150 1.21 -18.88 10.02
N GLN A 151 -0.02 -18.36 10.02
CA GLN A 151 -1.16 -18.99 10.72
C GLN A 151 -1.34 -20.46 10.32
N ARG A 152 -1.23 -20.78 9.02
CA ARG A 152 -1.29 -22.17 8.51
C ARG A 152 -0.11 -23.03 8.93
N MET A 153 1.12 -22.49 8.97
CA MET A 153 2.29 -23.21 9.49
C MET A 153 2.07 -23.63 10.95
N TYR A 154 1.46 -22.76 11.75
CA TYR A 154 1.13 -23.02 13.15
C TYR A 154 0.01 -24.05 13.35
N LYS A 155 -0.83 -24.26 12.34
CA LYS A 155 -1.90 -25.27 12.31
C LYS A 155 -1.48 -26.56 11.58
N LEU A 156 -0.30 -26.60 10.99
CA LEU A 156 0.21 -27.71 10.17
C LEU A 156 -0.63 -27.97 8.89
N GLU A 157 -1.33 -26.95 8.39
CA GLU A 157 -2.15 -26.99 7.16
C GLU A 157 -1.28 -26.75 5.91
N TYR A 158 -0.36 -27.68 5.61
CA TYR A 158 0.68 -27.49 4.59
C TYR A 158 0.15 -27.52 3.15
N ASN A 159 -0.84 -28.37 2.84
CA ASN A 159 -1.37 -28.49 1.49
C ASN A 159 -2.04 -27.18 1.05
N GLU A 160 -2.87 -26.63 1.93
CA GLU A 160 -3.54 -25.34 1.73
C GLU A 160 -2.51 -24.20 1.71
N LEU A 161 -1.47 -24.26 2.55
CA LEU A 161 -0.38 -23.28 2.55
C LEU A 161 0.29 -23.23 1.17
N PHE A 162 0.77 -24.36 0.64
CA PHE A 162 1.47 -24.40 -0.63
C PHE A 162 0.56 -24.06 -1.81
N SER A 163 -0.66 -24.61 -1.85
CA SER A 163 -1.66 -24.25 -2.87
C SER A 163 -1.94 -22.74 -2.86
N GLY A 164 -2.16 -22.17 -1.67
CA GLY A 164 -2.41 -20.73 -1.51
C GLY A 164 -1.21 -19.86 -1.88
N LEU A 165 0.02 -20.35 -1.65
CA LEU A 165 1.26 -19.65 -1.99
C LEU A 165 1.48 -19.63 -3.50
N THR A 166 1.39 -20.78 -4.17
CA THR A 166 1.45 -20.89 -5.64
C THR A 166 0.46 -19.95 -6.30
N SER A 167 -0.79 -19.98 -5.83
CA SER A 167 -1.87 -19.13 -6.31
C SER A 167 -1.60 -17.64 -6.09
N LEU A 168 -0.98 -17.27 -4.97
CA LEU A 168 -0.61 -15.88 -4.70
C LEU A 168 0.55 -15.42 -5.58
N THR A 169 1.57 -16.25 -5.75
CA THR A 169 2.75 -15.98 -6.57
C THR A 169 2.37 -15.75 -8.02
N PHE A 170 1.57 -16.63 -8.62
CA PHE A 170 1.13 -16.53 -10.02
C PHE A 170 0.45 -15.18 -10.31
N ARG A 171 -0.51 -14.79 -9.48
CA ARG A 171 -1.31 -13.58 -9.72
C ARG A 171 -0.59 -12.29 -9.36
N ARG A 172 0.53 -12.35 -8.62
CA ARG A 172 1.10 -11.14 -7.99
C ARG A 172 1.64 -10.15 -9.02
N ALA A 173 2.35 -10.63 -10.04
CA ALA A 173 2.87 -9.79 -11.11
C ALA A 173 1.74 -9.04 -11.81
N ILE A 174 0.70 -9.77 -12.23
CA ILE A 174 -0.45 -9.19 -12.96
C ILE A 174 -1.16 -8.13 -12.12
N ARG A 175 -1.44 -8.42 -10.83
CA ARG A 175 -2.14 -7.50 -9.93
C ARG A 175 -1.37 -6.20 -9.69
N LEU A 176 -0.05 -6.26 -9.65
CA LEU A 176 0.79 -5.07 -9.43
C LEU A 176 1.03 -4.29 -10.71
N TYR A 177 1.49 -4.97 -11.77
CA TYR A 177 1.95 -4.31 -12.99
C TYR A 177 0.80 -3.87 -13.89
N LEU A 178 -0.28 -4.64 -14.03
CA LEU A 178 -1.33 -4.31 -14.99
C LEU A 178 -2.03 -2.96 -14.70
N PRO A 179 -2.48 -2.67 -13.45
CA PRO A 179 -3.00 -1.34 -13.12
C PRO A 179 -1.93 -0.24 -13.24
N SER A 180 -0.69 -0.55 -12.88
CA SER A 180 0.43 0.41 -12.97
C SER A 180 0.70 0.82 -14.42
N PHE A 181 0.72 -0.14 -15.34
CA PHE A 181 0.85 0.10 -16.77
C PHE A 181 -0.32 0.87 -17.34
N ALA A 182 -1.55 0.59 -16.91
CA ALA A 182 -2.71 1.37 -17.31
C ALA A 182 -2.57 2.86 -16.90
N SER A 183 -2.10 3.14 -15.68
CA SER A 183 -1.84 4.52 -15.24
C SER A 183 -0.72 5.18 -16.05
N SER A 184 0.39 4.48 -16.29
CA SER A 184 1.49 4.97 -17.14
C SER A 184 1.08 5.20 -18.59
N THR A 185 0.21 4.35 -19.15
CA THR A 185 -0.37 4.52 -20.49
C THR A 185 -1.21 5.78 -20.55
N LEU A 186 -2.04 6.03 -19.53
CA LEU A 186 -2.83 7.25 -19.44
C LEU A 186 -1.91 8.49 -19.39
N ALA A 187 -0.82 8.43 -18.63
CA ALA A 187 0.18 9.50 -18.60
C ALA A 187 0.85 9.70 -19.96
N PHE A 188 1.21 8.62 -20.66
CA PHE A 188 1.75 8.67 -22.02
C PHE A 188 0.78 9.36 -23.00
N ILE A 189 -0.49 8.96 -22.99
CA ILE A 189 -1.53 9.57 -23.83
C ILE A 189 -1.67 11.07 -23.52
N CYS A 190 -1.69 11.46 -22.24
CA CYS A 190 -1.75 12.88 -21.87
C CYS A 190 -0.56 13.69 -22.37
N VAL A 191 0.64 13.09 -22.43
CA VAL A 191 1.83 13.72 -23.02
C VAL A 191 1.66 13.85 -24.54
N CYS A 192 1.19 12.81 -25.23
CA CYS A 192 0.94 12.86 -26.68
C CYS A 192 -0.11 13.91 -27.07
N LEU A 193 -1.13 14.11 -26.23
CA LEU A 193 -2.17 15.14 -26.41
C LEU A 193 -1.70 16.55 -26.02
N GLY A 194 -0.47 16.72 -25.54
CA GLY A 194 0.06 18.02 -25.10
C GLY A 194 -0.50 18.53 -23.76
N LEU A 195 -1.23 17.69 -23.01
CA LEU A 195 -1.76 18.05 -21.68
C LEU A 195 -0.66 18.07 -20.60
N VAL A 196 0.43 17.34 -20.81
CA VAL A 196 1.59 17.30 -19.93
C VAL A 196 2.83 17.71 -20.70
N SER A 197 3.53 18.73 -20.19
CA SER A 197 4.75 19.25 -20.82
C SER A 197 5.89 18.22 -20.78
N ILE A 198 6.52 18.01 -21.94
CA ILE A 198 7.72 17.17 -22.09
C ILE A 198 8.93 17.92 -21.53
N PRO A 199 9.71 17.34 -20.60
CA PRO A 199 10.90 17.96 -20.06
C PRO A 199 12.03 17.83 -21.08
N SER A 200 12.87 18.85 -21.17
CA SER A 200 14.05 18.83 -22.03
C SER A 200 15.10 17.80 -21.57
N LYS A 201 15.14 17.53 -20.25
CA LYS A 201 16.03 16.56 -19.63
C LYS A 201 15.32 15.73 -18.57
N VAL A 202 15.69 14.46 -18.49
CA VAL A 202 15.37 13.57 -17.37
C VAL A 202 16.71 13.11 -16.81
N GLU A 203 16.97 13.41 -15.53
CA GLU A 203 18.24 13.15 -14.84
C GLU A 203 19.49 13.69 -15.56
N GLY A 204 19.39 14.92 -16.07
CA GLY A 204 20.50 15.57 -16.75
C GLY A 204 20.77 15.06 -18.18
N LYS A 205 20.16 13.94 -18.59
CA LYS A 205 20.20 13.43 -19.96
C LYS A 205 19.07 14.03 -20.79
N ARG A 206 19.33 14.26 -22.08
CA ARG A 206 18.31 14.76 -23.01
C ARG A 206 17.19 13.72 -23.13
N PHE A 207 15.95 14.15 -22.95
CA PHE A 207 14.79 13.27 -23.03
C PHE A 207 14.05 13.50 -24.34
N HIS A 208 13.78 12.41 -25.05
CA HIS A 208 12.99 12.42 -26.27
C HIS A 208 11.73 11.59 -26.02
N HIS A 209 10.58 12.27 -26.01
CA HIS A 209 9.30 11.59 -25.94
C HIS A 209 9.04 10.81 -27.23
N GLY A 210 8.52 9.59 -27.08
CA GLY A 210 8.16 8.71 -28.18
C GLY A 210 7.76 7.34 -27.66
N PHE A 211 7.27 6.48 -28.55
CA PHE A 211 6.82 5.13 -28.20
C PHE A 211 7.96 4.28 -27.62
N HIS A 212 9.18 4.35 -28.17
CA HIS A 212 10.35 3.65 -27.64
C HIS A 212 10.69 4.10 -26.21
N ALA A 213 10.75 5.41 -25.94
CA ALA A 213 11.00 5.91 -24.59
C ALA A 213 9.91 5.50 -23.59
N TYR A 214 8.69 5.25 -24.06
CA TYR A 214 7.62 4.69 -23.24
C TYR A 214 7.82 3.20 -22.97
N LEU A 215 8.23 2.40 -23.96
CA LEU A 215 8.58 0.99 -23.74
C LEU A 215 9.77 0.84 -22.80
N ASP A 216 10.82 1.65 -22.96
CA ASP A 216 11.99 1.68 -22.06
C ASP A 216 11.56 1.99 -20.62
N TYR A 217 10.60 2.91 -20.48
CA TYR A 217 10.03 3.23 -19.17
C TYR A 217 9.23 2.07 -18.58
N LEU A 218 8.40 1.37 -19.36
CA LEU A 218 7.68 0.19 -18.88
C LEU A 218 8.63 -0.95 -18.48
N ASP A 219 9.71 -1.16 -19.24
CA ASP A 219 10.75 -2.15 -18.91
C ASP A 219 11.42 -1.77 -17.58
N ALA A 220 11.92 -0.53 -17.45
CA ALA A 220 12.58 -0.06 -16.24
C ALA A 220 11.67 -0.14 -14.99
N GLU A 221 10.39 0.22 -15.12
CA GLU A 221 9.41 0.18 -14.03
C GLU A 221 8.99 -1.23 -13.63
N SER A 222 9.12 -2.20 -14.54
CA SER A 222 8.73 -3.59 -14.29
C SER A 222 9.89 -4.53 -14.00
N ASN A 223 11.13 -4.10 -14.22
CA ASN A 223 12.34 -4.89 -14.05
C ASN A 223 12.58 -5.27 -12.57
N PRO A 224 12.39 -6.56 -12.17
CA PRO A 224 12.64 -7.00 -10.80
C PRO A 224 14.12 -7.30 -10.55
N TRP A 225 14.94 -7.33 -11.61
CA TRP A 225 16.35 -7.68 -11.61
C TRP A 225 17.25 -6.48 -11.34
N ASP A 226 16.75 -5.25 -11.52
CA ASP A 226 17.54 -4.08 -11.18
C ASP A 226 17.57 -3.87 -9.66
N TRP A 227 18.76 -4.06 -9.11
CA TRP A 227 19.05 -3.84 -7.70
C TRP A 227 19.73 -2.49 -7.46
N THR A 228 19.74 -1.57 -8.41
CA THR A 228 20.19 -0.20 -8.12
C THR A 228 19.15 0.55 -7.30
N ALA A 229 19.60 1.59 -6.59
CA ALA A 229 18.76 2.44 -5.75
C ALA A 229 18.21 3.68 -6.49
N ASN A 230 18.48 3.75 -7.80
CA ASN A 230 18.20 4.88 -8.67
C ASN A 230 16.97 4.54 -9.50
N PHE A 231 15.87 5.20 -9.18
CA PHE A 231 14.61 4.99 -9.86
C PHE A 231 14.28 6.22 -10.67
N VAL A 232 14.25 6.04 -11.98
CA VAL A 232 14.22 7.11 -12.97
C VAL A 232 12.99 6.96 -13.83
N GLY A 233 12.22 8.02 -13.99
CA GLY A 233 10.96 7.93 -14.71
C GLY A 233 10.39 9.29 -15.06
N PHE A 234 9.73 9.37 -16.22
CA PHE A 234 9.02 10.58 -16.62
C PHE A 234 7.50 10.43 -16.53
N TYR A 235 6.95 9.35 -17.07
CA TYR A 235 5.51 9.23 -17.23
C TYR A 235 4.81 9.13 -15.88
N ASN A 236 5.32 8.30 -14.97
CA ASN A 236 4.76 8.18 -13.62
C ASN A 236 5.83 7.84 -12.57
N PRO A 237 6.76 8.77 -12.25
CA PRO A 237 8.00 8.46 -11.53
C PRO A 237 7.84 7.81 -10.17
N GLN A 238 6.68 7.92 -9.52
CA GLN A 238 6.45 7.23 -8.25
C GLN A 238 6.34 5.71 -8.40
N LEU A 239 6.02 5.17 -9.59
CA LEU A 239 5.78 3.73 -9.78
C LEU A 239 6.97 2.82 -9.54
N TRP A 240 8.16 3.38 -9.33
CA TRP A 240 9.35 2.62 -9.01
C TRP A 240 9.19 1.63 -7.86
N SER A 241 8.31 1.95 -6.90
CA SER A 241 8.06 1.08 -5.76
C SER A 241 7.36 -0.23 -6.15
N ILE A 242 6.73 -0.31 -7.33
CA ILE A 242 5.97 -1.49 -7.77
C ILE A 242 6.89 -2.67 -8.07
N ALA A 243 7.99 -2.47 -8.80
CA ALA A 243 9.02 -3.50 -9.00
C ALA A 243 9.64 -3.93 -7.65
N VAL A 244 9.86 -2.97 -6.75
CA VAL A 244 10.36 -3.24 -5.40
C VAL A 244 9.36 -4.06 -4.59
N GLU A 245 8.06 -3.74 -4.66
CA GLU A 245 7.01 -4.51 -4.01
C GLU A 245 6.94 -5.95 -4.54
N PHE A 246 7.05 -6.14 -5.85
CA PHE A 246 7.07 -7.46 -6.45
C PHE A 246 8.28 -8.26 -5.95
N ARG A 247 9.48 -7.67 -6.01
CA ARG A 247 10.74 -8.28 -5.52
C ARG A 247 10.66 -8.65 -4.03
N GLY A 248 10.26 -7.71 -3.19
CA GLY A 248 10.11 -7.94 -1.74
C GLY A 248 9.11 -9.06 -1.45
N SER A 249 8.05 -9.15 -2.25
CA SER A 249 7.06 -10.23 -2.16
C SER A 249 7.65 -11.60 -2.51
N MET A 250 8.45 -11.69 -3.58
CA MET A 250 9.11 -12.94 -3.95
C MET A 250 10.06 -13.41 -2.85
N VAL A 251 10.81 -12.49 -2.21
CA VAL A 251 11.70 -12.84 -1.10
C VAL A 251 10.91 -13.45 0.07
N VAL A 252 9.83 -12.82 0.53
CA VAL A 252 9.03 -13.38 1.63
C VAL A 252 8.27 -14.65 1.24
N PHE A 253 7.89 -14.82 -0.02
CA PHE A 253 7.31 -16.08 -0.51
C PHE A 253 8.32 -17.21 -0.49
N LEU A 254 9.56 -16.96 -0.88
CA LEU A 254 10.65 -17.93 -0.79
C LEU A 254 10.97 -18.28 0.67
N LEU A 255 10.97 -17.30 1.57
CA LEU A 255 11.12 -17.57 3.01
C LEU A 255 9.97 -18.42 3.54
N VAL A 256 8.71 -18.09 3.21
CA VAL A 256 7.54 -18.89 3.58
C VAL A 256 7.66 -20.32 3.06
N LEU A 257 8.06 -20.50 1.80
CA LEU A 257 8.25 -21.81 1.18
C LEU A 257 9.35 -22.62 1.88
N GLY A 258 10.54 -22.03 2.03
CA GLY A 258 11.72 -22.70 2.58
C GLY A 258 11.63 -22.97 4.08
N LEU A 259 10.90 -22.13 4.82
CA LEU A 259 10.76 -22.23 6.28
C LEU A 259 9.43 -22.87 6.72
N ALA A 260 8.56 -23.27 5.80
CA ALA A 260 7.20 -23.76 6.11
C ALA A 260 7.16 -24.84 7.20
N LYS A 261 8.12 -25.77 7.18
CA LYS A 261 8.22 -26.90 8.11
C LYS A 261 9.24 -26.67 9.24
N ALA A 262 9.89 -25.52 9.29
CA ALA A 262 10.86 -25.19 10.32
C ALA A 262 10.15 -24.79 11.63
N ARG A 263 10.83 -25.00 12.77
CA ARG A 263 10.36 -24.54 14.08
C ARG A 263 10.38 -23.00 14.13
N VAL A 264 9.46 -22.40 14.89
CA VAL A 264 9.33 -20.93 15.08
C VAL A 264 10.67 -20.26 15.40
N SER A 265 11.47 -20.86 16.29
CA SER A 265 12.78 -20.31 16.67
C SER A 265 13.74 -20.23 15.48
N VAL A 266 13.77 -21.27 14.64
CA VAL A 266 14.59 -21.30 13.43
C VAL A 266 14.12 -20.25 12.43
N ARG A 267 12.80 -20.11 12.24
CA ARG A 267 12.23 -19.10 11.34
C ARG A 267 12.62 -17.69 11.77
N MET A 268 12.38 -17.35 13.04
CA MET A 268 12.73 -16.05 13.61
C MET A 268 14.24 -15.75 13.52
N ILE A 269 15.12 -16.73 13.73
CA ILE A 269 16.58 -16.55 13.59
C ILE A 269 16.96 -16.27 12.13
N VAL A 270 16.43 -17.05 11.19
CA VAL A 270 16.71 -16.87 9.75
C VAL A 270 16.17 -15.53 9.26
N GLU A 271 14.94 -15.18 9.64
CA GLU A 271 14.34 -13.89 9.30
C GLU A 271 15.13 -12.71 9.87
N LEU A 272 15.55 -12.79 11.14
CA LEU A 272 16.39 -11.78 11.77
C LEU A 272 17.74 -11.64 11.06
N PHE A 273 18.36 -12.76 10.69
CA PHE A 273 19.61 -12.75 9.92
C PHE A 273 19.42 -12.06 8.58
N VAL A 274 18.38 -12.42 7.82
CA VAL A 274 18.07 -11.80 6.52
C VAL A 274 17.78 -10.31 6.67
N LEU A 275 17.06 -9.90 7.72
CA LEU A 275 16.76 -8.49 8.01
C LEU A 275 18.05 -7.69 8.27
N ILE A 276 18.93 -8.18 9.15
CA ILE A 276 20.20 -7.51 9.48
C ILE A 276 21.11 -7.46 8.26
N HIS A 277 21.24 -8.59 7.55
CA HIS A 277 22.05 -8.69 6.34
C HIS A 277 21.57 -7.74 5.24
N SER A 278 20.24 -7.60 5.09
CA SER A 278 19.63 -6.67 4.14
C SER A 278 19.97 -5.21 4.47
N PHE A 279 19.83 -4.80 5.75
CA PHE A 279 20.24 -3.45 6.16
C PHE A 279 21.73 -3.19 5.93
N ALA A 280 22.60 -4.16 6.21
CA ALA A 280 24.03 -4.07 5.97
C ALA A 280 24.36 -3.84 4.48
N HIS A 281 23.61 -4.46 3.58
CA HIS A 281 23.74 -4.29 2.12
C HIS A 281 22.91 -3.12 1.57
N LYS A 282 22.43 -2.23 2.44
CA LYS A 282 21.60 -1.07 2.07
C LYS A 282 20.26 -1.43 1.38
N ARG A 283 19.79 -2.67 1.58
CA ARG A 283 18.51 -3.24 1.11
C ARG A 283 17.40 -3.00 2.13
N TRP A 284 17.16 -1.72 2.42
CA TRP A 284 16.08 -1.29 3.31
C TRP A 284 14.71 -1.83 2.88
N ASP A 285 14.48 -1.96 1.58
CA ASP A 285 13.26 -2.49 0.98
C ASP A 285 13.02 -3.95 1.35
N VAL A 286 14.02 -4.83 1.13
CA VAL A 286 13.94 -6.24 1.53
C VAL A 286 13.82 -6.36 3.05
N ALA A 287 14.60 -5.57 3.80
CA ALA A 287 14.55 -5.56 5.25
C ALA A 287 13.16 -5.22 5.80
N LEU A 288 12.42 -4.30 5.18
CA LEU A 288 11.07 -3.93 5.59
C LEU A 288 10.05 -5.04 5.33
N PHE A 289 10.14 -5.73 4.20
CA PHE A 289 9.29 -6.89 3.92
C PHE A 289 9.54 -8.03 4.92
N VAL A 290 10.80 -8.33 5.20
CA VAL A 290 11.16 -9.36 6.21
C VAL A 290 10.75 -8.91 7.61
N ALA A 291 10.91 -7.63 7.97
CA ALA A 291 10.42 -7.09 9.24
C ALA A 291 8.90 -7.25 9.37
N GLY A 292 8.14 -7.01 8.31
CA GLY A 292 6.70 -7.27 8.27
C GLY A 292 6.36 -8.74 8.51
N MET A 293 7.09 -9.67 7.90
CA MET A 293 6.96 -11.11 8.12
C MET A 293 7.25 -11.50 9.58
N MET A 294 8.34 -10.99 10.16
CA MET A 294 8.68 -11.20 11.57
C MET A 294 7.60 -10.65 12.52
N LEU A 295 7.02 -9.49 12.21
CA LEU A 295 5.92 -8.93 12.99
C LEU A 295 4.66 -9.80 12.91
N ALA A 296 4.38 -10.40 11.75
CA ALA A 296 3.28 -11.35 11.60
C ALA A 296 3.53 -12.63 12.41
N GLU A 297 4.76 -13.13 12.43
CA GLU A 297 5.15 -14.27 13.25
C GLU A 297 5.03 -13.97 14.76
N LEU A 298 5.52 -12.81 15.19
CA LEU A 298 5.39 -12.34 16.56
C LEU A 298 3.92 -12.20 16.98
N GLU A 299 3.07 -11.63 16.12
CA GLU A 299 1.64 -11.50 16.38
C GLU A 299 1.00 -12.88 16.62
N VAL A 300 1.20 -13.83 15.70
CA VAL A 300 0.62 -15.17 15.83
C VAL A 300 1.16 -15.89 17.07
N TRP A 301 2.45 -15.76 17.34
CA TRP A 301 3.09 -16.36 18.52
C TRP A 301 2.55 -15.81 19.84
N VAL A 302 2.42 -14.47 19.95
CA VAL A 302 1.86 -13.81 21.14
C VAL A 302 0.38 -14.13 21.30
N SER A 303 -0.42 -14.03 20.22
CA SER A 303 -1.87 -14.23 20.24
C SER A 303 -2.28 -15.66 20.68
N ARG A 304 -1.42 -16.66 20.48
CA ARG A 304 -1.66 -18.04 20.96
C ARG A 304 -1.30 -18.27 22.42
N ARG A 305 -0.44 -17.43 23.02
CA ARG A 305 -0.12 -17.49 24.45
C ARG A 305 -1.20 -16.70 25.19
N THR A 306 -2.25 -17.40 25.62
CA THR A 306 -3.38 -16.82 26.36
C THR A 306 -2.88 -16.00 27.56
N ASN A 307 -3.49 -14.81 27.76
CA ASN A 307 -3.23 -13.94 28.90
C ASN A 307 -1.76 -13.53 29.14
N LEU A 308 -1.13 -12.85 28.17
CA LEU A 308 -0.23 -11.78 28.60
C LEU A 308 -1.10 -10.70 29.25
N SER A 309 -1.23 -10.78 30.59
CA SER A 309 -1.63 -9.63 31.39
C SER A 309 -0.79 -8.46 30.89
N ARG A 310 -1.43 -7.51 30.20
CA ARG A 310 -0.74 -6.34 29.66
C ARG A 310 -0.28 -5.51 30.85
N THR A 311 0.92 -5.82 31.32
CA THR A 311 1.56 -5.08 32.39
C THR A 311 1.66 -3.62 31.95
N LYS A 312 1.58 -2.71 32.92
CA LYS A 312 1.79 -1.27 32.68
C LYS A 312 3.08 -1.03 31.89
N TRP A 313 4.12 -1.81 32.16
CA TRP A 313 5.41 -1.80 31.45
C TRP A 313 5.31 -2.18 29.97
N THR A 314 4.52 -3.20 29.62
CA THR A 314 4.31 -3.57 28.20
C THR A 314 3.62 -2.45 27.44
N ASN A 315 2.59 -1.84 28.03
CA ASN A 315 1.90 -0.71 27.41
C ASN A 315 2.82 0.52 27.31
N ALA A 316 3.61 0.83 28.35
CA ALA A 316 4.57 1.92 28.33
C ALA A 316 5.64 1.70 27.25
N PHE A 317 6.15 0.48 27.11
CA PHE A 317 7.08 0.11 26.05
C PHE A 317 6.46 0.31 24.66
N LEU A 318 5.26 -0.21 24.41
CA LEU A 318 4.57 -0.04 23.12
C LEU A 318 4.31 1.43 22.78
N ILE A 319 3.91 2.25 23.76
CA ILE A 319 3.69 3.69 23.58
C ILE A 319 5.02 4.38 23.25
N PHE A 320 6.09 4.08 23.99
CA PHE A 320 7.42 4.62 23.71
C PHE A 320 7.90 4.23 22.30
N THR A 321 7.76 2.95 21.94
CA THR A 321 8.10 2.44 20.60
C THR A 321 7.31 3.16 19.51
N LEU A 322 6.00 3.40 19.73
CA LEU A 322 5.17 4.14 18.79
C LEU A 322 5.63 5.60 18.64
N ILE A 323 5.87 6.30 19.75
CA ILE A 323 6.33 7.70 19.75
C ILE A 323 7.68 7.80 19.04
N LEU A 324 8.63 6.91 19.37
CA LEU A 324 9.94 6.87 18.73
C LEU A 324 9.82 6.57 17.22
N GLY A 325 8.97 5.61 16.84
CA GLY A 325 8.71 5.28 15.44
C GLY A 325 8.14 6.46 14.66
N LEU A 326 7.13 7.14 15.24
CA LEU A 326 6.52 8.33 14.63
C LEU A 326 7.51 9.49 14.53
N TYR A 327 8.34 9.70 15.55
CA TYR A 327 9.40 10.70 15.51
C TYR A 327 10.41 10.44 14.37
N LEU A 328 10.85 9.19 14.20
CA LEU A 328 11.76 8.78 13.13
C LEU A 328 11.11 8.81 11.75
N CYS A 329 9.80 8.55 11.63
CA CYS A 329 9.06 8.77 10.38
C CYS A 329 9.05 10.26 9.97
N GLY A 330 9.29 11.18 10.90
CA GLY A 330 9.46 12.61 10.65
C GLY A 330 10.85 12.99 10.11
N TYR A 331 11.76 12.03 9.88
CA TYR A 331 13.14 12.34 9.49
C TYR A 331 13.21 13.18 8.18
N PRO A 332 13.76 14.41 8.21
CA PRO A 332 13.79 15.32 7.06
C PRO A 332 14.48 14.74 5.83
N ARG A 333 14.04 15.20 4.64
CA ARG A 333 14.76 14.96 3.39
C ARG A 333 15.97 15.88 3.28
N ASP A 334 15.76 17.16 3.50
CA ASP A 334 16.78 18.19 3.28
C ASP A 334 17.42 18.58 4.61
N GLY A 335 18.76 18.64 4.64
CA GLY A 335 19.47 19.20 5.79
C GLY A 335 19.32 18.44 7.10
N ALA A 336 19.08 17.13 7.05
CA ALA A 336 18.67 16.39 8.25
C ALA A 336 19.68 16.41 9.40
N THR A 337 20.98 16.44 9.10
CA THR A 337 22.05 16.55 10.11
C THR A 337 22.20 17.95 10.69
N SER A 338 21.64 18.96 10.04
CA SER A 338 21.64 20.36 10.49
C SER A 338 20.29 20.79 11.04
N THR A 339 19.30 19.90 11.07
CA THR A 339 17.95 20.19 11.57
C THR A 339 17.92 19.94 13.08
N PRO A 340 17.58 20.94 13.91
CA PRO A 340 17.32 20.74 15.34
C PRO A 340 16.40 19.55 15.61
N GLY A 341 16.75 18.76 16.63
CA GLY A 341 16.09 17.50 16.92
C GLY A 341 16.67 16.31 16.17
N TYR A 342 17.12 16.42 14.91
CA TYR A 342 17.64 15.28 14.13
C TYR A 342 19.18 15.23 13.99
N MET A 343 19.88 16.21 14.55
CA MET A 343 21.35 16.34 14.46
C MET A 343 22.10 15.12 15.02
N TRP A 344 21.53 14.39 15.99
CA TRP A 344 22.11 13.16 16.53
C TRP A 344 22.48 12.14 15.45
N SER A 345 21.74 12.13 14.33
CA SER A 345 21.95 11.21 13.21
C SER A 345 23.26 11.43 12.46
N GLN A 346 23.96 12.55 12.69
CA GLN A 346 25.30 12.77 12.15
C GLN A 346 26.34 11.82 12.77
N ASN A 347 26.11 11.43 14.03
CA ASN A 347 27.04 10.62 14.82
C ASN A 347 26.72 9.12 14.78
N LEU A 348 25.56 8.73 14.24
CA LEU A 348 25.13 7.34 14.15
C LEU A 348 25.17 6.84 12.70
N TRP A 349 25.62 5.61 12.53
CA TRP A 349 25.51 4.90 11.25
C TRP A 349 24.03 4.81 10.82
N PRO A 350 23.70 4.94 9.51
CA PRO A 350 24.60 5.15 8.37
C PRO A 350 25.08 6.60 8.17
N TYR A 351 26.31 6.77 7.69
CA TYR A 351 26.92 8.09 7.44
C TYR A 351 26.76 8.61 6.00
N THR A 352 26.14 7.81 5.12
CA THR A 352 25.98 8.12 3.68
C THR A 352 24.55 8.59 3.35
N ALA A 353 24.27 8.87 2.07
CA ALA A 353 22.91 9.18 1.60
C ALA A 353 21.85 8.12 1.97
N TYR A 354 22.28 6.88 2.28
CA TYR A 354 21.42 5.82 2.78
C TYR A 354 20.76 6.13 4.14
N ARG A 355 21.36 7.02 4.95
CA ARG A 355 20.91 7.42 6.29
C ARG A 355 19.40 7.69 6.36
N ARG A 356 18.90 8.48 5.41
CA ARG A 356 17.47 8.83 5.36
C ARG A 356 16.60 7.60 5.20
N ARG A 357 16.90 6.74 4.22
CA ARG A 357 16.10 5.52 3.97
C ARG A 357 16.15 4.58 5.19
N PHE A 358 17.32 4.49 5.83
CA PHE A 358 17.48 3.70 7.05
C PHE A 358 16.60 4.19 8.20
N TRP A 359 16.66 5.47 8.59
CA TRP A 359 15.86 5.97 9.72
C TRP A 359 14.36 5.94 9.46
N LEU A 360 13.93 6.19 8.21
CA LEU A 360 12.53 6.03 7.82
C LEU A 360 12.09 4.55 7.88
N ALA A 361 12.97 3.62 7.51
CA ALA A 361 12.70 2.19 7.61
C ALA A 361 12.56 1.76 9.09
N ILE A 362 13.49 2.17 9.96
CA ILE A 362 13.38 1.91 11.41
C ILE A 362 12.11 2.53 11.98
N GLY A 363 11.79 3.78 11.62
CA GLY A 363 10.55 4.44 12.02
C GLY A 363 9.31 3.64 11.66
N ALA A 364 9.23 3.16 10.42
CA ALA A 364 8.11 2.34 9.95
C ALA A 364 7.99 1.00 10.70
N ILE A 365 9.11 0.30 10.95
CA ILE A 365 9.12 -0.97 11.70
C ILE A 365 8.60 -0.75 13.12
N LEU A 366 9.08 0.29 13.82
CA LEU A 366 8.66 0.59 15.19
C LEU A 366 7.19 1.02 15.24
N SER A 367 6.75 1.91 14.33
CA SER A 367 5.37 2.37 14.29
C SER A 367 4.38 1.24 13.98
N VAL A 368 4.65 0.43 12.96
CA VAL A 368 3.77 -0.72 12.61
C VAL A 368 3.84 -1.79 13.69
N GLY A 369 5.04 -2.11 14.20
CA GLY A 369 5.25 -3.11 15.24
C GLY A 369 4.50 -2.78 16.53
N ALA A 370 4.55 -1.52 17.00
CA ALA A 370 3.77 -1.10 18.15
C ALA A 370 2.25 -1.17 17.89
N MET A 371 1.82 -0.71 16.70
CA MET A 371 0.41 -0.69 16.31
C MET A 371 -0.23 -2.09 16.26
N VAL A 372 0.52 -3.13 15.85
CA VAL A 372 0.04 -4.54 15.84
C VAL A 372 -0.48 -4.98 17.22
N PHE A 373 0.11 -4.47 18.30
CA PHE A 373 -0.27 -4.84 19.68
C PHE A 373 -1.15 -3.80 20.39
N MET A 374 -1.53 -2.69 19.72
CA MET A 374 -2.28 -1.58 20.30
C MET A 374 -3.67 -1.40 19.65
N PRO A 375 -4.73 -2.08 20.17
CA PRO A 375 -6.10 -1.95 19.63
C PRO A 375 -6.65 -0.52 19.60
N ALA A 376 -6.25 0.32 20.55
CA ALA A 376 -6.64 1.74 20.57
C ALA A 376 -6.11 2.50 19.34
N VAL A 377 -4.89 2.20 18.90
CA VAL A 377 -4.29 2.79 17.70
C VAL A 377 -4.93 2.19 16.45
N GLN A 378 -5.16 0.88 16.43
CA GLN A 378 -5.86 0.21 15.33
C GLN A 378 -7.26 0.81 15.09
N ALA A 379 -7.97 1.17 16.15
CA ALA A 379 -9.31 1.76 16.07
C ALA A 379 -9.35 3.07 15.26
N LEU A 380 -8.27 3.86 15.26
CA LEU A 380 -8.16 5.09 14.45
C LEU A 380 -8.24 4.80 12.94
N PHE A 381 -7.68 3.67 12.52
CA PHE A 381 -7.65 3.23 11.13
C PHE A 381 -8.90 2.44 10.71
N MET A 382 -9.78 2.12 11.66
CA MET A 382 -11.03 1.40 11.41
C MET A 382 -12.24 2.33 11.19
N THR A 383 -12.01 3.65 11.19
CA THR A 383 -13.04 4.65 10.88
C THR A 383 -13.57 4.47 9.45
N ARG A 384 -14.79 4.96 9.17
CA ARG A 384 -15.37 4.87 7.80
C ARG A 384 -14.49 5.58 6.75
N PRO A 385 -13.96 6.79 7.00
CA PRO A 385 -13.08 7.45 6.03
C PRO A 385 -11.79 6.67 5.80
N ALA A 386 -11.13 6.18 6.86
CA ALA A 386 -9.88 5.43 6.73
C ALA A 386 -10.08 4.13 5.93
N ARG A 387 -11.16 3.38 6.19
CA ARG A 387 -11.50 2.17 5.43
C ARG A 387 -11.82 2.47 3.97
N TYR A 388 -12.49 3.59 3.69
CA TYR A 388 -12.75 4.02 2.32
C TYR A 388 -11.45 4.35 1.58
N LEU A 389 -10.58 5.15 2.20
CA LEU A 389 -9.24 5.43 1.68
C LEU A 389 -8.44 4.14 1.47
N GLY A 390 -8.58 3.15 2.35
CA GLY A 390 -7.94 1.85 2.23
C GLY A 390 -8.32 1.12 0.94
N ARG A 391 -9.62 1.11 0.58
CA ARG A 391 -10.12 0.47 -0.65
C ARG A 391 -9.54 1.09 -1.91
N ILE A 392 -9.40 2.42 -1.94
CA ILE A 392 -8.89 3.15 -3.11
C ILE A 392 -7.39 3.46 -3.02
N SER A 393 -6.68 2.99 -1.98
CA SER A 393 -5.32 3.43 -1.66
C SER A 393 -4.33 3.17 -2.80
N PHE A 394 -4.40 1.99 -3.41
CA PHE A 394 -3.57 1.64 -4.56
C PHE A 394 -3.89 2.52 -5.77
N ALA A 395 -5.17 2.70 -6.09
CA ALA A 395 -5.59 3.57 -7.17
C ALA A 395 -5.16 5.03 -6.95
N LEU A 396 -5.32 5.58 -5.73
CA LEU A 396 -4.85 6.91 -5.36
C LEU A 396 -3.34 7.05 -5.56
N TYR A 397 -2.58 6.04 -5.14
CA TYR A 397 -1.15 5.98 -5.40
C TYR A 397 -0.81 6.02 -6.89
N LEU A 398 -1.57 5.32 -7.74
CA LEU A 398 -1.32 5.27 -9.18
C LEU A 398 -1.70 6.56 -9.91
N VAL A 399 -2.81 7.21 -9.53
CA VAL A 399 -3.36 8.35 -10.31
C VAL A 399 -2.87 9.72 -9.85
N HIS A 400 -2.44 9.86 -8.60
CA HIS A 400 -2.17 11.20 -8.05
C HIS A 400 -1.04 11.95 -8.78
N GLY A 401 0.00 11.26 -9.23
CA GLY A 401 1.11 11.90 -9.96
C GLY A 401 0.63 12.55 -11.27
N LEU A 402 -0.16 11.83 -12.06
CA LEU A 402 -0.74 12.37 -13.29
C LEU A 402 -1.76 13.48 -12.99
N GLY A 403 -2.62 13.28 -11.99
CA GLY A 403 -3.58 14.31 -11.55
C GLY A 403 -2.90 15.61 -11.16
N ASN A 404 -1.80 15.54 -10.40
CA ASN A 404 -1.05 16.71 -9.95
C ASN A 404 -0.47 17.49 -11.13
N ARG A 405 0.00 16.79 -12.16
CA ARG A 405 0.64 17.39 -13.35
C ARG A 405 -0.35 17.90 -14.40
N THR A 406 -1.63 17.53 -14.28
CA THR A 406 -2.70 17.93 -15.20
C THR A 406 -3.68 18.87 -14.49
N ILE A 407 -4.79 18.33 -13.97
CA ILE A 407 -5.88 19.10 -13.35
C ILE A 407 -5.38 19.89 -12.14
N GLY A 408 -4.52 19.30 -11.30
CA GLY A 408 -3.94 19.98 -10.15
C GLY A 408 -3.15 21.23 -10.58
N LYS A 409 -2.22 21.07 -11.52
CA LYS A 409 -1.44 22.18 -12.10
C LYS A 409 -2.32 23.26 -12.73
N TRP A 410 -3.35 22.85 -13.47
CA TRP A 410 -4.30 23.79 -14.06
C TRP A 410 -5.07 24.59 -13.00
N LEU A 411 -5.56 23.94 -11.95
CA LEU A 411 -6.29 24.59 -10.86
C LEU A 411 -5.43 25.58 -10.08
N ILE A 412 -4.19 25.22 -9.71
CA ILE A 412 -3.31 26.13 -8.97
C ILE A 412 -2.93 27.35 -9.82
N HIS A 413 -2.64 27.18 -11.11
CA HIS A 413 -2.37 28.30 -12.01
C HIS A 413 -3.60 29.21 -12.17
N GLY A 414 -4.79 28.65 -12.36
CA GLY A 414 -6.01 29.46 -12.44
C GLY A 414 -6.30 30.23 -11.13
N CYS A 415 -5.99 29.64 -9.97
CA CYS A 415 -6.07 30.35 -8.69
C CYS A 415 -5.02 31.46 -8.59
N TRP A 416 -3.80 31.24 -9.07
CA TRP A 416 -2.76 32.27 -9.14
C TRP A 416 -3.15 33.44 -10.05
N ASP A 417 -3.78 33.17 -11.19
CA ASP A 417 -4.23 34.22 -12.11
C ASP A 417 -5.35 35.08 -11.50
N TYR A 418 -6.22 34.50 -10.66
CA TYR A 418 -7.37 35.20 -10.07
C TYR A 418 -7.12 35.84 -8.69
N ILE A 419 -6.45 35.12 -7.79
CA ILE A 419 -6.18 35.55 -6.41
C ILE A 419 -4.80 36.20 -6.30
N GLY A 420 -3.81 35.66 -7.03
CA GLY A 420 -2.42 36.10 -7.00
C GLY A 420 -1.43 35.02 -6.55
N ASN A 421 -0.21 35.12 -7.04
CA ASN A 421 0.94 34.27 -6.67
C ASN A 421 2.06 35.04 -5.94
N GLU A 422 1.88 36.33 -5.71
CA GLU A 422 2.86 37.18 -5.02
C GLU A 422 2.43 37.49 -3.59
N GLY A 423 3.40 37.52 -2.67
CA GLY A 423 3.16 37.74 -1.25
C GLY A 423 2.58 36.52 -0.51
N PHE A 424 2.64 36.56 0.82
CA PHE A 424 2.30 35.41 1.66
C PHE A 424 0.82 35.02 1.56
N TRP A 425 -0.10 35.98 1.72
CA TRP A 425 -1.55 35.70 1.76
C TRP A 425 -2.15 35.31 0.41
N PRO A 426 -1.90 36.02 -0.70
CA PRO A 426 -2.42 35.62 -2.00
C PRO A 426 -1.93 34.23 -2.41
N TYR A 427 -0.63 33.96 -2.25
CA TYR A 427 -0.06 32.64 -2.54
C TYR A 427 -0.69 31.53 -1.70
N THR A 428 -0.87 31.77 -0.39
CA THR A 428 -1.47 30.80 0.53
C THR A 428 -2.94 30.54 0.20
N TRP A 429 -3.73 31.58 -0.07
CA TRP A 429 -5.14 31.41 -0.44
C TRP A 429 -5.30 30.71 -1.78
N SER A 430 -4.46 31.03 -2.78
CA SER A 430 -4.40 30.30 -4.04
C SER A 430 -4.14 28.82 -3.84
N PHE A 431 -3.20 28.47 -2.96
CA PHE A 431 -2.91 27.08 -2.64
C PHE A 431 -4.06 26.39 -1.89
N VAL A 432 -4.65 27.05 -0.88
CA VAL A 432 -5.75 26.47 -0.09
C VAL A 432 -6.99 26.24 -0.96
N VAL A 433 -7.38 27.22 -1.77
CA VAL A 433 -8.55 27.13 -2.65
C VAL A 433 -8.35 26.05 -3.73
N SER A 434 -7.20 26.07 -4.43
CA SER A 434 -6.88 25.04 -5.42
C SER A 434 -6.85 23.64 -4.81
N THR A 435 -6.28 23.49 -3.60
CA THR A 435 -6.28 22.21 -2.87
C THR A 435 -7.70 21.77 -2.52
N ALA A 436 -8.55 22.67 -2.02
CA ALA A 436 -9.93 22.37 -1.67
C ALA A 436 -10.77 21.93 -2.88
N LEU A 437 -10.51 22.50 -4.06
CA LEU A 437 -11.13 22.11 -5.32
C LEU A 437 -10.56 20.81 -5.89
N TYR A 438 -9.25 20.62 -5.79
CA TYR A 438 -8.56 19.47 -6.38
C TYR A 438 -8.75 18.18 -5.57
N PHE A 439 -8.82 18.28 -4.24
CA PHE A 439 -8.88 17.12 -3.36
C PHE A 439 -10.08 16.20 -3.64
N PRO A 440 -11.33 16.69 -3.81
CA PRO A 440 -12.45 15.83 -4.18
C PRO A 440 -12.27 15.18 -5.56
N ILE A 441 -11.64 15.89 -6.51
CA ILE A 441 -11.42 15.41 -7.88
C ILE A 441 -10.45 14.22 -7.88
N VAL A 442 -9.32 14.33 -7.17
CA VAL A 442 -8.34 13.23 -7.12
C VAL A 442 -8.91 12.01 -6.40
N ILE A 443 -9.68 12.19 -5.33
CA ILE A 443 -10.36 11.09 -4.63
C ILE A 443 -11.40 10.42 -5.53
N TRP A 444 -12.17 11.21 -6.29
CA TRP A 444 -13.12 10.70 -7.27
C TRP A 444 -12.42 9.94 -8.41
N ALA A 445 -11.35 10.49 -8.99
CA ALA A 445 -10.57 9.83 -10.03
C ALA A 445 -9.96 8.51 -9.53
N SER A 446 -9.50 8.48 -8.28
CA SER A 446 -8.97 7.27 -7.63
C SER A 446 -10.04 6.20 -7.46
N ASP A 447 -11.24 6.58 -7.04
CA ASP A 447 -12.39 5.67 -6.90
C ASP A 447 -12.87 5.13 -8.25
N LEU A 448 -12.84 5.96 -9.30
CA LEU A 448 -13.12 5.52 -10.66
C LEU A 448 -12.08 4.50 -11.13
N PHE A 449 -10.80 4.85 -11.04
CA PHE A 449 -9.68 3.98 -11.45
C PHE A 449 -9.69 2.65 -10.68
N TRP A 450 -10.00 2.69 -9.39
CA TRP A 450 -10.16 1.49 -8.56
C TRP A 450 -11.22 0.54 -9.12
N ARG A 451 -12.40 1.06 -9.49
CA ARG A 451 -13.50 0.22 -9.99
C ARG A 451 -13.32 -0.23 -11.43
N THR A 452 -12.69 0.57 -12.28
CA THR A 452 -12.62 0.32 -13.72
C THR A 452 -11.32 -0.34 -14.16
N VAL A 453 -10.24 -0.26 -13.37
CA VAL A 453 -8.93 -0.80 -13.72
C VAL A 453 -8.41 -1.77 -12.66
N ASP A 454 -8.33 -1.36 -11.40
CA ASP A 454 -7.70 -2.17 -10.34
C ASP A 454 -8.48 -3.46 -10.03
N VAL A 455 -9.77 -3.35 -9.69
CA VAL A 455 -10.62 -4.52 -9.42
C VAL A 455 -10.73 -5.46 -10.63
N PRO A 456 -10.97 -4.97 -11.86
CA PRO A 456 -10.93 -5.81 -13.06
C PRO A 456 -9.58 -6.51 -13.27
N SER A 457 -8.44 -5.83 -13.04
CA SER A 457 -7.12 -6.45 -13.16
C SER A 457 -6.93 -7.60 -12.17
N THR A 458 -7.45 -7.44 -10.95
CA THR A 458 -7.44 -8.50 -9.93
C THR A 458 -8.31 -9.69 -10.32
N ASN A 459 -9.46 -9.45 -10.94
CA ASN A 459 -10.36 -10.50 -11.44
C ASN A 459 -9.77 -11.21 -12.65
N PHE A 460 -9.17 -10.46 -13.58
CA PHE A 460 -8.45 -10.99 -14.74
C PHE A 460 -7.31 -11.93 -14.31
N ALA A 461 -6.51 -11.53 -13.32
CA ALA A 461 -5.45 -12.40 -12.79
C ALA A 461 -5.98 -13.72 -12.22
N LYS A 462 -7.15 -13.72 -11.56
CA LYS A 462 -7.79 -14.95 -11.06
C LYS A 462 -8.32 -15.82 -12.19
N TRP A 463 -8.96 -15.20 -13.18
CA TRP A 463 -9.46 -15.92 -14.36
C TRP A 463 -8.30 -16.57 -15.13
N LEU A 464 -7.20 -15.84 -15.36
CA LEU A 464 -6.05 -16.36 -16.09
C LEU A 464 -5.42 -17.56 -15.37
N GLU A 465 -5.29 -17.48 -14.04
CA GLU A 465 -4.81 -18.62 -13.24
C GLU A 465 -5.71 -19.85 -13.41
N GLN A 466 -7.03 -19.68 -13.34
CA GLN A 466 -7.98 -20.78 -13.51
C GLN A 466 -7.92 -21.37 -14.92
N ALA A 467 -7.85 -20.52 -15.94
CA ALA A 467 -7.73 -20.94 -17.33
C ALA A 467 -6.43 -21.72 -17.59
N CYS A 468 -5.31 -21.31 -16.97
CA CYS A 468 -4.03 -22.02 -17.09
C CYS A 468 -3.97 -23.31 -16.25
N ALA A 469 -4.77 -23.43 -15.20
CA ALA A 469 -4.80 -24.60 -14.32
C ALA A 469 -5.80 -25.68 -14.76
N GLN A 470 -6.73 -25.35 -15.64
CA GLN A 470 -7.63 -26.34 -16.26
C GLN A 470 -6.82 -27.18 -17.26
N GLU A 471 -6.77 -28.50 -17.04
CA GLU A 471 -6.28 -29.42 -18.08
C GLU A 471 -7.13 -29.24 -19.33
N VAL A 472 -6.48 -29.05 -20.49
CA VAL A 472 -7.14 -29.14 -21.79
C VAL A 472 -7.54 -30.60 -21.95
N ALA A 473 -8.82 -30.88 -21.75
CA ALA A 473 -9.43 -32.20 -21.96
C ALA A 473 -9.41 -32.60 -23.43
#